data_AF-A0A848IJT1-F1
#
_entry.id   AF-A0A848IJT1-F1
#
_cell.length_a   1.000
_cell.length_b   1.000
_cell.length_c   1.000
_cell.angle_alpha   90.00
_cell.angle_beta   90.00
_cell.angle_gamma   90.00
#
_symmetry.space_group_name_H-M   'P 1'
#
loop_
_entity.id
_entity.type
_entity.pdbx_description
1 polymer ?
#
loop_
_entity_poly.entity_id
_entity_poly.type
_entity_poly.pdbx_seq_one_letter_code
_entity_poly.pdbx_strand_id
1 'polypeptide(L)'
;MNERKKSPRGASFPKEPVIRGGESTASIQMRMGRYYHALRQFWKSNGIDVQSTETTAQCERLAAILRLQGSRGLGSLEGRAAGGFVQLPTRISDLKEDGFDIASIPENKHGGDGLFHMRTARYVLISEPKRAAA
;
A
#
# COMPACT_ATOMS: atom_id res chain seq x y z
N MET A 1 -24.33 -23.55 -6.17
CA MET A 1 -23.97 -23.35 -4.76
C MET A 1 -22.73 -22.47 -4.74
N ASN A 2 -22.87 -21.18 -4.41
CA ASN A 2 -21.73 -20.26 -4.40
C ASN A 2 -20.97 -20.40 -3.08
N GLU A 3 -19.82 -21.06 -3.13
CA GLU A 3 -18.86 -21.07 -2.02
C GLU A 3 -18.28 -19.67 -1.86
N ARG A 4 -18.87 -18.88 -0.94
CA ARG A 4 -18.22 -17.71 -0.38
C ARG A 4 -16.96 -18.20 0.32
N LYS A 5 -15.80 -18.10 -0.35
CA LYS A 5 -14.48 -18.28 0.26
C LYS A 5 -14.44 -17.41 1.53
N LYS A 6 -14.61 -18.05 2.69
CA LYS A 6 -14.47 -17.42 4.00
C LYS A 6 -13.01 -17.03 4.12
N SER A 7 -12.73 -15.72 4.03
CA SER A 7 -11.42 -15.18 4.35
C SER A 7 -11.01 -15.69 5.74
N PRO A 8 -9.80 -16.26 5.90
CA PRO A 8 -9.32 -16.65 7.23
C PRO A 8 -9.41 -15.41 8.13
N ARG A 9 -9.82 -15.59 9.39
CA ARG A 9 -10.07 -14.51 10.37
C ARG A 9 -8.86 -13.56 10.41
N GLY A 10 -8.91 -12.54 9.55
CA GLY A 10 -7.75 -11.79 9.11
C GLY A 10 -7.41 -10.72 10.12
N ALA A 11 -6.12 -10.52 10.38
CA ALA A 11 -5.65 -9.37 11.13
C ALA A 11 -6.35 -8.11 10.59
N SER A 12 -6.97 -7.33 11.47
CA SER A 12 -7.61 -6.08 11.06
C SER A 12 -6.58 -5.16 10.42
N PHE A 13 -6.97 -4.45 9.37
CA PHE A 13 -6.09 -3.48 8.72
C PHE A 13 -5.49 -2.51 9.76
N PRO A 14 -4.15 -2.33 9.79
CA PRO A 14 -3.49 -1.47 10.76
C PRO A 14 -4.04 -0.04 10.74
N LYS A 15 -4.33 0.52 11.92
CA LYS A 15 -4.78 1.91 12.01
C LYS A 15 -3.59 2.84 11.94
N GLU A 16 -3.70 3.85 11.09
CA GLU A 16 -2.74 4.95 11.04
C GLU A 16 -2.75 5.74 12.35
N PRO A 17 -1.58 6.10 12.91
CA PRO A 17 -1.51 6.87 14.14
C PRO A 17 -2.02 8.30 13.92
N VAL A 18 -2.81 8.80 14.86
CA VAL A 18 -3.19 10.21 14.89
C VAL A 18 -2.03 11.02 15.45
N ILE A 19 -1.55 11.99 14.67
CA ILE A 19 -0.49 12.92 15.07
C ILE A 19 -1.16 14.20 15.58
N ARG A 20 -0.83 14.61 16.80
CA ARG A 20 -1.32 15.81 17.48
C ARG A 20 -0.28 16.93 17.37
N GLY A 21 -0.74 18.19 17.46
CA GLY A 21 0.15 19.34 17.50
C GLY A 21 1.07 19.30 18.73
N GLY A 22 2.35 19.62 18.53
CA GLY A 22 3.36 19.67 19.61
C GLY A 22 4.13 18.37 19.85
N GLU A 23 3.87 17.31 19.10
CA GLU A 23 4.65 16.07 19.21
C GLU A 23 6.05 16.21 18.60
N SER A 24 7.06 15.63 19.26
CA SER A 24 8.43 15.64 18.73
C SER A 24 8.56 14.78 17.47
N THR A 25 9.45 15.17 16.56
CA THR A 25 9.76 14.41 15.34
C THR A 25 10.11 12.95 15.64
N ALA A 26 10.89 12.70 16.71
CA ALA A 26 11.27 11.35 17.13
C ALA A 26 10.05 10.50 17.56
N SER A 27 9.09 11.11 18.27
CA SER A 27 7.84 10.45 18.66
C SER A 27 6.95 10.11 17.45
N ILE A 28 6.93 10.99 16.45
CA ILE A 28 6.21 10.75 15.19
C ILE A 28 6.88 9.61 14.42
N GLN A 29 8.20 9.67 14.23
CA GLN A 29 8.99 8.63 13.57
C GLN A 29 8.76 7.26 14.19
N MET A 30 8.78 7.15 15.52
CA MET A 30 8.55 5.88 16.22
C MET A 30 7.16 5.30 15.92
N ARG A 31 6.10 6.11 15.95
CA ARG A 31 4.73 5.65 15.71
C ARG A 31 4.49 5.31 14.24
N MET A 32 5.03 6.10 13.32
CA MET A 32 4.96 5.81 11.89
C MET A 32 5.75 4.53 11.54
N GLY A 33 6.92 4.32 12.15
CA GLY A 33 7.67 3.07 12.02
C GLY A 33 6.89 1.85 12.48
N ARG A 34 6.21 1.93 13.63
CA ARG A 34 5.31 0.86 14.11
C ARG A 34 4.15 0.61 13.15
N TYR A 35 3.56 1.67 12.59
CA TYR A 35 2.49 1.56 11.60
C TYR A 35 2.97 0.85 10.32
N TYR A 36 4.12 1.22 9.77
CA TYR A 36 4.66 0.56 8.57
C TYR A 36 5.06 -0.89 8.82
N HIS A 37 5.61 -1.19 9.99
CA HIS A 37 5.86 -2.57 10.38
C HIS A 37 4.54 -3.37 10.46
N ALA A 38 3.50 -2.82 11.08
CA ALA A 38 2.18 -3.46 11.15
C ALA A 38 1.56 -3.68 9.77
N LEU A 39 1.68 -2.72 8.83
CA LEU A 39 1.25 -2.89 7.44
C LEU A 39 1.97 -4.05 6.75
N ARG A 40 3.29 -4.12 6.91
CA ARG A 40 4.09 -5.22 6.37
C ARG A 40 3.64 -6.58 6.90
N GLN A 41 3.40 -6.69 8.21
CA GLN A 41 2.90 -7.93 8.81
C GLN A 41 1.49 -8.27 8.34
N PHE A 42 0.62 -7.26 8.18
CA PHE A 42 -0.72 -7.45 7.63
C PHE A 42 -0.67 -8.01 6.21
N TRP A 43 0.14 -7.45 5.31
CA TRP A 43 0.31 -7.96 3.95
C TRP A 43 0.90 -9.37 3.94
N LYS A 44 1.94 -9.63 4.74
CA LYS A 44 2.52 -10.96 4.89
C LYS A 44 1.48 -11.99 5.34
N SER A 45 0.62 -11.63 6.31
CA SER A 45 -0.46 -12.52 6.78
C SER A 45 -1.53 -12.79 5.73
N ASN A 46 -1.62 -11.96 4.69
CA ASN A 46 -2.49 -12.15 3.52
C ASN A 46 -1.73 -12.77 2.32
N GLY A 47 -0.54 -13.35 2.55
CA GLY A 47 0.23 -14.04 1.52
C GLY A 47 1.01 -13.10 0.58
N ILE A 48 1.15 -11.82 0.91
CA ILE A 48 1.91 -10.85 0.12
C ILE A 48 3.27 -10.65 0.79
N ASP A 49 4.33 -11.20 0.19
CA ASP A 49 5.70 -10.99 0.67
C ASP A 49 6.38 -9.78 -0.01
N VAL A 50 7.14 -9.01 0.77
CA VAL A 50 7.76 -7.73 0.36
C VAL A 50 9.28 -7.80 0.23
N GLN A 51 9.86 -9.00 0.15
CA GLN A 51 11.33 -9.16 0.13
C GLN A 51 11.97 -9.01 -1.25
N SER A 52 11.23 -9.18 -2.34
CA SER A 52 11.82 -9.11 -3.68
C SER A 52 12.00 -7.67 -4.21
N THR A 53 13.17 -7.41 -4.78
CA THR A 53 13.54 -6.17 -5.49
C THR A 53 13.32 -6.26 -7.00
N GLU A 54 13.02 -7.45 -7.54
CA GLU A 54 12.78 -7.67 -8.96
C GLU A 54 11.54 -6.93 -9.45
N THR A 55 11.64 -6.27 -10.61
CA THR A 55 10.57 -5.41 -11.15
C THR A 55 9.24 -6.16 -11.31
N THR A 56 9.24 -7.32 -11.97
CA THR A 56 8.02 -8.12 -12.18
C THR A 56 7.37 -8.52 -10.85
N ALA A 57 8.18 -8.97 -9.89
CA ALA A 57 7.71 -9.31 -8.56
C ALA A 57 7.17 -8.09 -7.79
N GLN A 58 7.72 -6.89 -8.03
CA GLN A 58 7.18 -5.64 -7.49
C GLN A 58 5.82 -5.29 -8.09
N CYS A 59 5.63 -5.43 -9.40
CA CYS A 59 4.33 -5.15 -10.06
C CYS A 59 3.24 -6.12 -9.60
N GLU A 60 3.51 -7.42 -9.59
CA GLU A 60 2.58 -8.44 -9.09
C GLU A 60 2.17 -8.17 -7.63
N ARG A 61 3.17 -7.85 -6.80
CA ARG A 61 2.95 -7.47 -5.40
C ARG A 61 2.12 -6.22 -5.27
N LEU A 62 2.42 -5.18 -6.05
CA LEU A 62 1.68 -3.92 -6.02
C LEU A 62 0.21 -4.14 -6.39
N ALA A 63 -0.06 -4.91 -7.45
CA ALA A 63 -1.43 -5.28 -7.82
C ALA A 63 -2.13 -6.04 -6.69
N ALA A 64 -1.46 -7.02 -6.06
CA ALA A 64 -2.02 -7.74 -4.92
C ALA A 64 -2.32 -6.83 -3.72
N ILE A 65 -1.43 -5.88 -3.41
CA ILE A 65 -1.65 -4.89 -2.33
C ILE A 65 -2.84 -4.01 -2.66
N LEU A 66 -2.93 -3.46 -3.86
CA LEU A 66 -4.03 -2.57 -4.24
C LEU A 66 -5.39 -3.30 -4.22
N ARG A 67 -5.45 -4.56 -4.67
CA ARG A 67 -6.64 -5.42 -4.54
C ARG A 67 -7.06 -5.61 -3.08
N LEU A 68 -6.09 -5.94 -2.22
CA LEU A 68 -6.35 -6.17 -0.80
C LEU A 68 -6.80 -4.90 -0.07
N GLN A 69 -6.26 -3.74 -0.45
CA GLN A 69 -6.64 -2.45 0.15
C GLN A 69 -7.98 -1.93 -0.37
N GLY A 70 -8.36 -2.29 -1.59
CA GLY A 70 -9.60 -1.83 -2.23
C GLY A 70 -9.67 -0.30 -2.25
N SER A 71 -10.80 0.25 -1.79
CA SER A 71 -11.04 1.70 -1.77
C SER A 71 -10.09 2.50 -0.86
N ARG A 72 -9.39 1.85 0.08
CA ARG A 72 -8.38 2.53 0.92
C ARG A 72 -7.16 2.96 0.10
N GLY A 73 -6.82 2.23 -0.96
CA GLY A 73 -5.64 2.47 -1.77
C GLY A 73 -4.31 2.39 -1.01
N LEU A 74 -3.21 2.61 -1.72
CA LEU A 74 -1.86 2.62 -1.18
C LEU A 74 -1.26 4.02 -1.28
N GLY A 75 -0.91 4.61 -0.14
CA GLY A 75 -0.18 5.88 -0.09
C GLY A 75 1.27 5.73 -0.52
N SER A 76 1.85 6.79 -1.08
CA SER A 76 3.24 6.80 -1.56
C SER A 76 4.25 6.46 -0.46
N LEU A 77 4.03 7.02 0.74
CA LEU A 77 4.89 6.78 1.90
C LEU A 77 4.75 5.34 2.43
N GLU A 78 3.53 4.79 2.41
CA GLU A 78 3.25 3.41 2.80
C GLU A 78 3.92 2.42 1.84
N GLY A 79 3.78 2.66 0.53
CA GLY A 79 4.40 1.79 -0.48
C GLY A 79 5.93 1.83 -0.40
N ARG A 80 6.53 3.00 -0.18
CA ARG A 80 7.97 3.11 0.00
C ARG A 80 8.44 2.40 1.28
N ALA A 81 7.88 2.75 2.43
CA ALA A 81 8.37 2.30 3.73
C ALA A 81 7.96 0.86 4.08
N ALA A 82 6.69 0.51 3.90
CA ALA A 82 6.19 -0.83 4.20
C ALA A 82 6.36 -1.77 3.01
N GLY A 83 6.09 -1.29 1.79
CA GLY A 83 6.03 -2.12 0.57
C GLY A 83 7.38 -2.37 -0.11
N GLY A 84 8.42 -1.64 0.31
CA GLY A 84 9.77 -1.76 -0.24
C GLY A 84 9.87 -1.30 -1.69
N PHE A 85 8.96 -0.45 -2.17
CA PHE A 85 9.00 0.06 -3.53
C PHE A 85 9.98 1.23 -3.64
N VAL A 86 11.09 1.03 -4.35
CA VAL A 86 12.12 2.07 -4.58
C VAL A 86 11.58 3.17 -5.50
N GLN A 87 10.69 2.82 -6.43
CA GLN A 87 10.04 3.74 -7.37
C GLN A 87 8.57 3.37 -7.58
N LEU A 88 7.76 3.54 -6.53
CA LEU A 88 6.33 3.23 -6.60
C LEU A 88 5.61 3.90 -7.80
N PRO A 89 5.84 5.19 -8.13
CA PRO A 89 5.18 5.80 -9.29
C PRO A 89 5.48 5.09 -10.61
N THR A 90 6.72 4.62 -10.81
CA THR A 90 7.10 3.82 -11.98
C THR A 90 6.30 2.52 -12.03
N ARG A 91 6.20 1.79 -10.91
CA ARG A 91 5.41 0.54 -10.83
C ARG A 91 3.92 0.76 -11.06
N ILE A 92 3.40 1.92 -10.67
CA ILE A 92 2.02 2.31 -10.99
C ILE A 92 1.87 2.55 -12.50
N SER A 93 2.86 3.17 -13.16
CA SER A 93 2.89 3.31 -14.62
C SER A 93 2.92 1.96 -15.31
N ASP A 94 3.82 1.07 -14.88
CA ASP A 94 3.95 -0.29 -15.42
C ASP A 94 2.59 -1.04 -15.35
N LEU A 95 1.89 -0.98 -14.20
CA LEU A 95 0.56 -1.59 -14.08
C LEU A 95 -0.50 -0.93 -14.97
N LYS A 96 -0.43 0.39 -15.19
CA LYS A 96 -1.36 1.08 -16.09
C LYS A 96 -1.13 0.66 -17.54
N GLU A 97 0.13 0.48 -17.94
CA GLU A 97 0.51 -0.04 -19.25
C GLU A 97 0.00 -1.49 -19.43
N ASP A 98 0.00 -2.29 -18.37
CA ASP A 98 -0.60 -3.63 -18.33
C ASP A 98 -2.15 -3.63 -18.30
N GLY A 99 -2.78 -2.45 -18.40
CA GLY A 99 -4.22 -2.29 -18.52
C GLY A 99 -4.99 -2.21 -17.19
N PHE A 100 -4.31 -2.00 -16.06
CA PHE A 100 -4.98 -1.68 -14.79
C PHE A 100 -5.43 -0.22 -14.78
N ASP A 101 -6.66 0.02 -14.31
CA ASP A 101 -7.15 1.38 -14.08
C ASP A 101 -6.90 1.77 -12.62
N ILE A 102 -6.00 2.75 -12.42
CA ILE A 102 -5.55 3.18 -11.09
C ILE A 102 -5.66 4.70 -10.97
N ALA A 103 -6.49 5.16 -10.04
CA ALA A 103 -6.61 6.58 -9.69
C ALA A 103 -5.45 7.02 -8.78
N SER A 104 -5.00 8.26 -8.97
CA SER A 104 -4.00 8.91 -8.11
C SER A 104 -4.66 10.09 -7.40
N ILE A 105 -4.85 9.98 -6.08
CA ILE A 105 -5.52 10.99 -5.26
C ILE A 105 -4.46 11.71 -4.43
N PRO A 106 -4.35 13.05 -4.51
CA PRO A 106 -3.44 13.80 -3.63
C PRO A 106 -3.78 13.62 -2.15
N GLU A 107 -2.78 13.40 -1.31
CA GLU A 107 -2.92 13.32 0.14
C GLU A 107 -1.77 14.04 0.85
N ASN A 108 -2.03 14.55 2.06
CA ASN A 108 -1.01 15.10 2.95
C ASN A 108 -0.85 14.16 4.15
N LYS A 109 0.38 13.78 4.50
CA LYS A 109 0.61 12.71 5.48
C LYS A 109 1.97 12.82 6.16
N HIS A 110 2.09 12.28 7.37
CA HIS A 110 3.37 12.17 8.05
C HIS A 110 4.17 10.96 7.52
N GLY A 111 5.47 11.14 7.34
CA GLY A 111 6.39 10.11 6.88
C GLY A 111 7.05 9.32 8.01
N GLY A 112 7.81 8.29 7.62
CA GLY A 112 8.66 7.53 8.56
C GLY A 112 9.86 8.32 9.07
N ASP A 113 10.14 9.46 8.44
CA ASP A 113 11.10 10.48 8.87
C ASP A 113 10.55 11.40 9.97
N GLY A 114 9.27 11.25 10.32
CA GLY A 114 8.59 12.12 11.30
C GLY A 114 8.17 13.47 10.73
N LEU A 115 8.39 13.73 9.44
CA LEU A 115 8.05 15.00 8.78
C LEU A 115 6.66 14.94 8.14
N PHE A 116 6.05 16.11 7.94
CA PHE A 116 4.79 16.24 7.21
C PHE A 116 5.05 16.45 5.72
N HIS A 117 4.48 15.59 4.89
CA HIS A 117 4.63 15.62 3.44
C HIS A 117 3.33 16.10 2.80
N MET A 118 3.41 17.17 2.02
CA MET A 118 2.26 17.71 1.28
C MET A 118 2.19 17.10 -0.13
N ARG A 119 0.96 16.90 -0.61
CA ARG A 119 0.64 16.49 -1.99
C ARG A 119 1.33 15.19 -2.42
N THR A 120 1.50 14.27 -1.49
CA THR A 120 1.82 12.86 -1.83
C THR A 120 0.66 12.22 -2.56
N ALA A 121 0.83 11.02 -3.12
CA ALA A 121 -0.23 10.33 -3.87
C ALA A 121 -0.71 9.07 -3.14
N ARG A 122 -2.03 8.89 -3.11
CA ARG A 122 -2.72 7.66 -2.77
C ARG A 122 -3.26 7.01 -4.03
N TYR A 123 -2.81 5.79 -4.29
CA TYR A 123 -3.17 5.02 -5.48
C TYR A 123 -4.32 4.08 -5.17
N VAL A 124 -5.42 4.17 -5.91
CA VAL A 124 -6.61 3.33 -5.71
C VAL A 124 -6.88 2.54 -6.99
N LEU A 125 -7.00 1.21 -6.87
CA LEU A 125 -7.40 0.36 -7.98
C LEU A 125 -8.89 0.57 -8.27
N ILE A 126 -9.20 1.00 -9.50
CA ILE A 126 -10.56 1.21 -9.99
C ILE A 126 -11.04 -0.05 -10.71
N SER A 127 -10.23 -0.59 -11.62
CA SER A 127 -10.54 -1.84 -12.32
C SER A 127 -9.27 -2.56 -12.78
N GLU A 128 -9.40 -3.87 -13.00
CA GLU A 128 -8.34 -4.73 -13.51
C GLU A 128 -8.53 -4.97 -15.01
N PRO A 129 -7.45 -5.24 -15.76
CA PRO A 129 -7.57 -5.61 -17.17
C PRO A 129 -8.49 -6.84 -17.28
N LYS A 130 -9.41 -6.81 -18.24
CA LYS A 130 -10.21 -7.98 -18.58
C LYS A 130 -9.24 -9.04 -19.10
N ARG A 131 -8.90 -10.03 -18.27
CA ARG A 131 -8.26 -11.25 -18.78
C ARG A 131 -9.23 -11.84 -19.80
N ALA A 132 -8.82 -11.85 -21.07
CA ALA A 132 -9.53 -12.64 -22.08
C ALA A 132 -9.60 -14.07 -21.53
N ALA A 133 -10.81 -14.59 -21.36
CA ALA A 133 -11.00 -15.99 -21.03
C ALA A 133 -10.37 -16.79 -22.17
N ALA A 134 -9.23 -17.42 -21.89
CA ALA A 134 -8.64 -18.43 -22.75
C ALA A 134 -9.40 -19.75 -22.57
#